data_AF-A0A9E5N1Z4-F1
#
_entry.id   AF-A0A9E5N1Z4-F1
#
_cell.length_a   1.000
_cell.length_b   1.000
_cell.length_c   1.000
_cell.angle_alpha   90.00
_cell.angle_beta   90.00
_cell.angle_gamma   90.00
#
_symmetry.space_group_name_H-M   'P 1'
#
loop_
_entity.id
_entity.type
_entity.pdbx_description
1 polymer ?
#
loop_
_entity_poly.entity_id
_entity_poly.type
_entity_poly.pdbx_seq_one_letter_code
_entity_poly.pdbx_strand_id
1 'polypeptide(L)'
;AGFGGEYQFVQPNFPVGTIFFGTKGYMIFPDYSSYYTFLGPSREPGPSNSEQGHPMEDLPHFRNWIAAVRSRNHQDLNADIEEGHKSMA
;
A
#
# COMPACT_ATOMS: atom_id res chain seq x y z
N ALA A 1 -1.97 12.70 11.24
CA ALA A 1 -2.64 11.54 11.86
C ALA A 1 -1.60 10.47 12.16
N GLY A 2 -1.81 9.70 13.23
CA GLY A 2 -0.92 8.62 13.72
C GLY A 2 0.02 9.05 14.86
N PHE A 3 -0.23 8.56 16.09
CA PHE A 3 0.62 8.65 17.29
C PHE A 3 1.25 10.01 17.64
N GLY A 4 0.55 11.11 17.34
CA GLY A 4 1.00 12.47 17.68
C GLY A 4 1.94 13.13 16.66
N GLY A 5 2.14 12.51 15.48
CA GLY A 5 2.85 13.11 14.36
C GLY A 5 1.92 13.79 13.34
N GLU A 6 2.36 14.94 12.83
CA GLU A 6 1.80 15.57 11.63
C GLU A 6 2.51 15.00 10.39
N TYR A 7 1.84 14.08 9.69
CA TYR A 7 2.26 13.60 8.38
C TYR A 7 1.32 14.19 7.33
N GLN A 8 1.89 14.68 6.23
CA GLN A 8 1.15 15.25 5.12
C GLN A 8 0.43 14.13 4.38
N PHE A 9 -0.90 14.18 4.37
CA PHE A 9 -1.73 13.26 3.58
C PHE A 9 -1.88 13.84 2.18
N VAL A 10 -1.89 12.97 1.15
CA VAL A 10 -2.27 13.40 -0.20
C VAL A 10 -3.73 13.87 -0.23
N GLN A 11 -4.61 13.28 0.59
CA GLN A 11 -5.97 13.76 0.79
C GLN A 11 -6.16 14.42 2.17
N PRO A 12 -6.50 15.72 2.21
CA PRO A 12 -6.82 16.38 3.47
C PRO A 12 -8.01 15.70 4.16
N ASN A 13 -7.88 15.43 5.46
CA ASN A 13 -8.92 14.87 6.34
C ASN A 13 -9.35 13.42 6.07
N PHE A 14 -8.53 12.61 5.38
CA PHE A 14 -8.86 11.20 5.18
C PHE A 14 -8.67 10.40 6.50
N PRO A 15 -9.72 9.74 7.04
CA PRO A 15 -9.63 9.04 8.32
C PRO A 15 -9.07 7.62 8.19
N VAL A 16 -8.84 7.15 6.97
CA VAL A 16 -8.50 5.75 6.67
C VAL A 16 -7.00 5.63 6.45
N GLY A 17 -6.37 4.77 7.24
CA GLY A 17 -4.98 4.35 7.05
C GLY A 17 -4.76 2.97 7.67
N THR A 18 -3.67 2.32 7.27
CA THR A 18 -3.28 0.99 7.79
C THR A 18 -2.04 1.14 8.66
N ILE A 19 -2.00 0.45 9.80
CA ILE A 19 -0.82 0.43 10.68
C ILE A 19 -0.36 -1.01 10.84
N PHE A 20 0.93 -1.24 10.59
CA PHE A 20 1.60 -2.50 10.86
C PHE A 20 2.54 -2.35 12.04
N PHE A 21 2.40 -3.21 13.05
CA PHE A 21 3.31 -3.27 14.19
C PHE A 21 4.34 -4.39 13.98
N GLY A 22 5.61 -4.04 14.06
CA GLY A 22 6.72 -4.98 14.03
C GLY A 22 7.52 -4.96 15.33
N THR A 23 8.37 -5.96 15.52
CA THR A 23 9.22 -6.06 16.73
C THR A 23 10.25 -4.94 16.85
N LYS A 24 10.56 -4.24 15.75
CA LYS A 24 11.56 -3.17 15.69
C LYS A 24 10.95 -1.77 15.53
N GLY A 25 9.64 -1.64 15.48
CA GLY A 25 9.00 -0.39 15.11
C GLY A 25 7.62 -0.60 14.49
N TYR A 26 7.09 0.44 13.85
CA TYR A 26 5.80 0.38 13.16
C TYR A 26 5.86 1.09 11.81
N MET A 27 4.95 0.70 10.94
CA MET A 27 4.75 1.29 9.62
C MET A 27 3.33 1.81 9.54
N ILE A 28 3.16 2.98 8.93
CA ILE A 28 1.86 3.54 8.64
C ILE A 28 1.72 3.75 7.13
N PHE A 29 0.53 3.45 6.63
CA PHE A 29 0.03 3.86 5.33
C PHE A 29 -1.07 4.89 5.60
N PRO A 30 -0.74 6.19 5.61
CA PRO A 30 -1.70 7.24 5.90
C PRO A 30 -2.68 7.48 4.75
N ASP A 31 -2.30 7.07 3.54
CA ASP A 31 -3.10 7.11 2.32
C ASP A 31 -2.63 5.99 1.37
N TYR A 32 -3.20 5.95 0.17
CA TYR A 32 -2.85 4.96 -0.87
C TYR A 32 -1.57 5.30 -1.65
N SER A 33 -0.93 6.41 -1.33
CA SER A 33 0.19 6.99 -2.09
C SER A 33 1.50 7.01 -1.32
N SER A 34 1.48 6.79 -0.02
CA SER A 34 2.64 6.96 0.83
C SER A 34 2.71 5.93 1.93
N TYR A 35 3.93 5.72 2.42
CA TYR A 35 4.17 5.00 3.65
C TYR A 35 5.30 5.64 4.45
N TYR A 36 5.22 5.47 5.76
CA TYR A 36 6.24 5.92 6.71
C TYR A 36 6.55 4.80 7.70
N THR A 37 7.82 4.64 8.05
CA THR A 37 8.25 3.71 9.09
C THR A 37 8.91 4.45 10.24
N PHE A 38 8.78 3.89 11.44
CA PHE A 38 9.33 4.44 12.67
C PHE A 38 9.98 3.33 13.47
N LEU A 39 11.26 3.49 13.76
CA LEU A 39 12.10 2.44 14.33
C LEU A 39 12.45 2.72 15.78
N GLY A 40 12.53 1.64 16.56
CA GLY A 40 12.90 1.66 17.96
C GLY A 40 11.87 2.36 18.88
N PRO A 41 12.17 2.41 20.19
CA PRO A 41 11.27 3.00 21.18
C PRO A 41 11.05 4.51 20.99
N SER A 42 12.07 5.21 20.47
CA SER A 42 12.03 6.66 20.21
C SER A 42 11.28 7.04 18.93
N ARG A 43 10.82 6.05 18.13
CA ARG A 43 10.10 6.27 16.87
C ARG A 43 10.92 7.06 15.85
N GLU A 44 12.21 6.73 15.74
CA GLU A 44 13.11 7.38 14.80
C GLU A 44 12.61 7.15 13.35
N PRO A 45 12.52 8.18 12.49
CA PRO A 45 12.10 8.01 11.11
C PRO A 45 12.97 6.99 10.37
N GLY A 46 12.33 6.01 9.74
CA GLY A 46 12.96 4.99 8.91
C GLY A 46 12.71 5.21 7.42
N PRO A 47 12.88 4.17 6.58
CA PRO A 47 12.48 4.21 5.19
C PRO A 47 11.04 4.68 5.01
N SER A 48 10.84 5.58 4.05
CA SER A 48 9.54 6.10 3.66
C SER A 48 9.52 6.32 2.17
N ASN A 49 8.33 6.33 1.57
CA ASN A 49 8.16 6.72 0.19
C ASN A 49 6.80 7.39 -0.01
N SER A 50 6.71 8.22 -1.04
CA SER A 50 5.47 8.85 -1.47
C SER A 50 5.46 8.98 -2.99
N GLU A 51 4.38 8.54 -3.61
CA GLU A 51 4.13 8.74 -5.03
C GLU A 51 3.20 9.94 -5.23
N GLN A 52 3.60 10.88 -6.09
CA GLN A 52 2.81 12.07 -6.38
C GLN A 52 1.64 11.73 -7.31
N GLY A 53 0.47 12.32 -7.03
CA GLY A 53 -0.74 12.15 -7.85
C GLY A 53 -1.81 11.30 -7.17
N HIS A 54 -2.64 10.63 -7.97
CA HIS A 54 -3.62 9.63 -7.50
C HIS A 54 -3.14 8.23 -7.90
N PRO A 55 -2.19 7.62 -7.16
CA PRO A 55 -1.63 6.31 -7.49
C PRO A 55 -2.57 5.15 -7.14
N MET A 56 -3.88 5.40 -7.06
CA MET A 56 -4.88 4.35 -7.16
C MET A 56 -4.85 3.86 -8.62
N GLU A 57 -3.73 3.28 -9.01
CA GLU A 57 -3.38 3.08 -10.40
C GLU A 57 -4.12 1.84 -10.92
N ASP A 58 -5.33 2.06 -11.39
CA ASP A 58 -6.09 1.04 -12.11
C ASP A 58 -5.35 0.61 -13.39
N LEU A 59 -4.55 1.52 -13.98
CA LEU A 59 -3.96 1.33 -15.30
C LEU A 59 -2.90 0.21 -15.37
N PRO A 60 -1.90 0.11 -14.46
CA PRO A 60 -1.02 -1.05 -14.36
C PRO A 60 -1.77 -2.37 -14.16
N HIS A 61 -2.82 -2.38 -13.32
CA HIS A 61 -3.64 -3.58 -13.10
C HIS A 61 -4.35 -4.02 -14.38
N PHE A 62 -5.00 -3.10 -15.09
CA PHE A 62 -5.63 -3.40 -16.38
C PHE A 62 -4.62 -3.81 -17.45
N ARG A 63 -3.43 -3.21 -17.49
CA ARG A 63 -2.36 -3.61 -18.41
C ARG A 63 -1.89 -5.03 -18.15
N ASN A 64 -1.67 -5.41 -16.90
CA ASN A 64 -1.32 -6.78 -16.52
C ASN A 64 -2.44 -7.76 -16.92
N TRP A 65 -3.69 -7.44 -16.60
CA TRP A 65 -4.84 -8.28 -16.96
C TRP A 65 -4.96 -8.48 -18.47
N ILE A 66 -4.91 -7.40 -19.27
CA ILE A 66 -4.97 -7.50 -20.74
C ILE A 66 -3.79 -8.32 -21.29
N ALA A 67 -2.59 -8.17 -20.72
CA ALA A 67 -1.43 -8.95 -21.13
C ALA A 67 -1.63 -10.45 -20.89
N ALA A 68 -2.08 -10.84 -19.69
CA ALA A 68 -2.39 -12.23 -19.34
C ALA A 68 -3.50 -12.84 -20.22
N VAL A 69 -4.54 -12.06 -20.54
CA VAL A 69 -5.60 -12.48 -21.47
C VAL A 69 -5.02 -12.73 -22.87
N ARG A 70 -4.15 -11.84 -23.36
CA ARG A 70 -3.53 -11.95 -24.69
C ARG A 70 -2.55 -13.12 -24.79
N SER A 71 -1.77 -13.38 -23.73
CA SER A 71 -0.85 -14.52 -23.67
C SER A 71 -1.59 -15.85 -23.47
N ARG A 72 -2.84 -15.79 -22.96
CA ARG A 72 -3.64 -16.94 -22.53
C ARG A 72 -2.94 -17.76 -21.44
N ASN A 73 -2.12 -17.09 -20.63
CA ASN A 73 -1.43 -17.70 -19.50
C ASN A 73 -1.88 -16.99 -18.22
N HIS A 74 -2.67 -17.68 -17.39
CA HIS A 74 -3.17 -17.09 -16.14
C HIS A 74 -2.04 -16.81 -15.14
N GLN A 75 -0.91 -17.53 -15.24
CA GLN A 75 0.27 -17.32 -14.39
C GLN A 75 0.94 -15.96 -14.61
N ASP A 76 0.57 -15.23 -15.67
CA ASP A 76 1.04 -13.86 -15.91
C ASP A 76 0.30 -12.82 -15.03
N LEU A 77 -0.79 -13.21 -14.35
CA LEU A 77 -1.53 -12.33 -13.45
C LEU A 77 -0.70 -12.04 -12.18
N ASN A 78 -0.59 -10.77 -11.81
CA ASN A 78 0.04 -10.38 -10.53
C ASN A 78 -0.79 -10.83 -9.31
N ALA A 79 -2.09 -11.03 -9.49
CA ALA A 79 -3.04 -11.46 -8.46
C ALA A 79 -3.99 -12.50 -9.08
N ASP A 80 -3.60 -13.77 -9.01
CA ASP A 80 -4.42 -14.90 -9.47
C ASP A 80 -5.67 -15.09 -8.57
N ILE A 81 -6.68 -15.78 -9.09
CA ILE A 81 -7.92 -16.07 -8.35
C ILE A 81 -7.66 -16.93 -7.10
N GLU A 82 -6.60 -17.73 -7.09
CA GLU A 82 -6.17 -18.48 -5.90
C GLU A 82 -5.87 -17.56 -4.71
N GLU A 83 -5.23 -16.41 -4.95
CA GLU A 83 -4.99 -15.44 -3.89
C GLU A 83 -6.27 -14.70 -3.49
N GLY A 84 -7.10 -14.35 -4.49
CA GLY A 84 -8.35 -13.63 -4.27
C GLY A 84 -9.33 -14.39 -3.36
N HIS A 85 -9.51 -15.70 -3.55
CA HIS A 85 -10.50 -16.45 -2.76
C HIS A 85 -10.14 -16.55 -1.27
N LYS A 86 -8.87 -16.40 -0.89
CA LYS A 86 -8.43 -16.45 0.52
C LYS A 86 -9.01 -15.30 1.35
N SER A 87 -9.46 -14.21 0.70
CA SER A 87 -10.14 -13.09 1.35
C SER A 87 -11.61 -13.34 1.68
N MET A 88 -12.17 -14.47 1.24
CA MET A 88 -13.59 -14.85 1.42
C MET A 88 -13.79 -15.93 2.49
N ALA A 89 -12.70 -16.41 3.12
CA ALA A 89 -12.71 -17.51 4.07
C ALA A 89 -13.07 -17.08 5.50
#